data_AF-A0A4Q3S7C2-F1
#
_entry.id   AF-A0A4Q3S7C2-F1
#
_cell.length_a   1.000
_cell.length_b   1.000
_cell.length_c   1.000
_cell.angle_alpha   90.00
_cell.angle_beta   90.00
_cell.angle_gamma   90.00
#
_symmetry.space_group_name_H-M   'P 1'
#
loop_
_entity.id
_entity.type
_entity.pdbx_description
1 polymer ?
#
loop_
_entity_poly.entity_id
_entity_poly.type
_entity_poly.pdbx_seq_one_letter_code
_entity_poly.pdbx_strand_id
1 'polypeptide(L)' 'KFQCVDLAAKAPLPRPFTLAQAKADKALAEMSLVTSFRLSVQPVTAAEWKHILAVSQAPDA' A
#
# COMPACT_ATOMS: atom_id res chain seq x y z
N LYS A 1 12.34 -19.55 15.09
CA LYS A 1 10.95 -19.83 15.53
C LYS A 1 10.02 -18.98 14.67
N PHE A 2 8.97 -19.55 14.10
CA PHE A 2 7.98 -18.79 13.33
C PHE A 2 6.97 -18.13 14.28
N GLN A 3 6.53 -16.92 13.92
CA GLN A 3 5.51 -16.15 14.63
C GLN A 3 4.56 -15.56 13.59
N CYS A 4 3.29 -15.42 13.96
CA CYS A 4 2.23 -14.85 13.13
C CYS A 4 1.26 -14.03 13.99
N VAL A 5 0.38 -13.28 13.33
CA VAL A 5 -0.64 -12.43 13.96
C VAL A 5 -1.98 -12.65 13.29
N ASP A 6 -3.05 -12.46 14.06
CA ASP A 6 -4.42 -12.45 13.55
C ASP A 6 -4.82 -11.04 13.12
N LEU A 7 -5.57 -10.92 12.02
CA LEU A 7 -6.05 -9.66 11.45
C LEU A 7 -7.56 -9.73 11.24
N ALA A 8 -8.24 -8.60 11.44
CA ALA A 8 -9.64 -8.42 11.09
C ALA A 8 -9.78 -7.34 10.02
N ALA A 9 -10.62 -7.59 9.02
CA ALA A 9 -10.90 -6.61 7.97
C ALA A 9 -11.61 -5.38 8.55
N LYS A 10 -11.10 -4.19 8.28
CA LYS A 10 -11.70 -2.93 8.76
C LYS A 10 -12.76 -2.39 7.80
N ALA A 11 -12.40 -2.20 6.53
CA ALA A 11 -13.28 -1.68 5.48
C ALA A 11 -12.67 -1.96 4.10
N PRO A 12 -13.49 -2.05 3.04
CA PRO A 12 -12.98 -2.09 1.67
C PRO A 12 -12.43 -0.72 1.24
N LEU A 13 -11.47 -0.72 0.30
CA LEU A 13 -11.11 0.50 -0.43
C LEU A 13 -12.16 0.78 -1.50
N PRO A 14 -12.63 2.03 -1.68
CA PRO A 14 -13.56 2.38 -2.74
C PRO A 14 -13.03 1.99 -4.13
N ARG A 15 -11.74 2.24 -4.36
CA ARG A 15 -11.00 1.82 -5.56
C ARG A 15 -9.74 1.06 -5.17
N PRO A 16 -9.52 -0.17 -5.70
CA PRO A 16 -8.26 -0.89 -5.50
C PRO A 16 -7.07 -0.08 -6.03
N PHE A 17 -6.03 0.04 -5.22
CA PHE A 17 -4.74 0.61 -5.62
C PHE A 17 -3.87 -0.49 -6.23
N THR A 18 -3.48 -0.33 -7.49
CA THR A 18 -2.77 -1.35 -8.26
C THR A 18 -1.25 -1.26 -8.11
N LEU A 19 -0.56 -2.37 -8.34
CA LEU A 19 0.92 -2.37 -8.36
C LEU A 19 1.49 -1.47 -9.46
N ALA A 20 0.80 -1.35 -10.60
CA ALA A 20 1.20 -0.45 -11.68
C ALA A 20 1.18 1.02 -11.22
N GLN A 21 0.16 1.42 -10.46
CA GLN A 21 0.10 2.76 -9.85
C GLN A 21 1.23 2.93 -8.83
N ALA A 22 1.45 1.94 -7.95
CA ALA A 22 2.53 2.00 -6.97
C ALA A 22 3.91 2.25 -7.60
N LYS A 23 4.19 1.59 -8.74
CA LYS A 23 5.46 1.71 -9.45
C LYS A 23 5.58 2.99 -10.29
N ALA A 24 4.46 3.55 -10.75
CA ALA A 24 4.45 4.79 -11.53
C ALA A 24 4.52 6.04 -10.64
N ASP A 25 4.10 5.92 -9.38
CA ASP A 25 4.00 7.04 -8.45
C ASP A 25 5.34 7.38 -7.79
N LYS A 26 5.88 8.55 -8.13
CA LYS A 26 7.14 9.04 -7.56
C LYS A 26 7.08 9.26 -6.05
N ALA A 27 5.90 9.50 -5.48
CA ALA A 27 5.74 9.66 -4.03
C ALA A 27 5.93 8.34 -3.27
N LEU A 28 5.87 7.20 -3.97
CA LEU A 28 6.03 5.85 -3.40
C LEU A 28 7.33 5.17 -3.85
N ALA A 29 8.27 5.91 -4.46
CA ALA A 29 9.50 5.34 -5.02
C ALA A 29 10.34 4.57 -3.98
N GLU A 30 10.36 5.06 -2.73
CA GLU A 30 11.09 4.46 -1.62
C GLU A 30 10.27 3.43 -0.82
N MET A 31 8.99 3.24 -1.16
CA MET A 31 8.10 2.33 -0.44
C MET A 31 8.64 0.89 -0.54
N SER A 32 8.60 0.15 0.57
CA SER A 32 9.10 -1.23 0.61
C SER A 32 8.44 -2.13 -0.44
N LEU A 33 7.19 -1.85 -0.85
CA LEU A 33 6.49 -2.59 -1.89
C LEU A 33 7.15 -2.47 -3.27
N VAL A 34 7.80 -1.33 -3.53
CA VAL A 34 8.49 -1.03 -4.80
C VAL A 34 9.92 -1.53 -4.77
N THR A 35 10.59 -1.45 -3.62
CA THR A 35 12.04 -1.73 -3.49
C THR A 35 12.36 -3.16 -3.03
N SER A 36 11.44 -3.83 -2.31
CA SER A 36 11.67 -5.12 -1.65
C SER A 36 10.79 -6.24 -2.22
N PHE A 37 11.27 -6.91 -3.28
CA PHE A 37 10.47 -7.87 -4.06
C PHE A 37 10.11 -9.20 -3.38
N ARG A 38 10.77 -9.55 -2.27
CA ARG A 38 10.63 -10.87 -1.60
C ARG A 38 10.14 -10.78 -0.16
N LEU A 39 9.80 -9.58 0.31
CA LEU A 39 9.33 -9.36 1.68
C LEU A 39 7.80 -9.37 1.71
N SER A 40 7.19 -10.33 2.41
CA SER A 40 5.73 -10.49 2.43
C SER A 40 5.00 -9.58 3.44
N VAL A 41 5.67 -9.21 4.54
CA VAL A 41 5.17 -8.28 5.54
C VAL A 41 6.11 -7.09 5.57
N GLN A 42 5.60 -5.93 5.20
CA GLN A 42 6.42 -4.76 4.89
C GLN A 42 6.02 -3.56 5.74
N PRO A 43 6.98 -2.71 6.13
CA PRO A 43 6.66 -1.44 6.76
C PRO A 43 6.03 -0.48 5.75
N VAL A 44 5.08 0.32 6.21
CA VAL A 44 4.47 1.41 5.45
C VAL A 44 4.48 2.66 6.34
N THR A 45 5.01 3.76 5.82
CA THR A 45 5.03 5.04 6.53
C THR A 45 3.64 5.68 6.54
N ALA A 46 3.39 6.57 7.51
CA ALA A 46 2.13 7.30 7.57
C ALA A 46 1.86 8.17 6.32
N ALA A 47 2.93 8.70 5.71
CA ALA A 47 2.83 9.51 4.49
C ALA A 47 2.41 8.66 3.29
N GLU A 48 3.07 7.52 3.07
CA GLU A 48 2.70 6.55 2.03
C GLU A 48 1.27 6.05 2.21
N TRP A 49 0.88 5.70 3.44
CA TRP A 49 -0.47 5.22 3.74
C TRP A 49 -1.53 6.27 3.43
N LYS A 50 -1.31 7.52 3.86
CA LYS A 50 -2.23 8.63 3.58
C LYS A 50 -2.35 8.90 2.08
N HIS A 51 -1.23 8.83 1.35
CA HIS A 51 -1.21 9.03 -0.10
C HIS A 51 -2.00 7.94 -0.83
N ILE A 52 -1.76 6.67 -0.52
CA ILE A 52 -2.50 5.54 -1.10
C ILE A 52 -4.00 5.68 -0.84
N LEU A 53 -4.39 6.00 0.41
CA LEU A 53 -5.80 6.21 0.75
C LEU A 53 -6.43 7.37 -0.03
N ALA A 54 -5.71 8.48 -0.22
CA ALA A 54 -6.22 9.61 -0.99
C ALA A 54 -6.46 9.24 -2.46
N VAL A 55 -5.50 8.54 -3.10
CA VAL A 55 -5.66 8.09 -4.50
C VAL A 55 -6.78 7.06 -4.63
N SER A 56 -6.92 6.16 -3.67
CA SER A 56 -8.01 5.17 -3.62
C SER A 56 -9.40 5.76 -3.36
N GLN A 57 -9.49 7.02 -2.94
CA GLN A 57 -10.73 7.73 -2.65
C GLN A 57 -11.13 8.74 -3.73
N ALA A 58 -10.25 9.07 -4.68
CA ALA A 58 -10.54 10.03 -5.74
C ALA A 58 -11.53 9.45 -6.77
N PRO A 59 -12.58 10.21 -7.18
CA PRO A 59 -13.49 9.79 -8.25
C PRO A 59 -12.74 9.73 -9.59
N ASP A 60 -13.16 8.82 -10.47
CA ASP A 60 -12.62 8.72 -11.83
C ASP A 60 -12.84 10.07 -12.55
N ALA A 61 -11.76 10.70 -12.99
CA ALA A 61 -11.78 11.86 -13.87
C ALA A 61 -12.03 11.44 -15.31
#